data_AF-A0A947W3K0-F1
#
_entry.id   AF-A0A947W3K0-F1
#
_cell.length_a   1.000
_cell.length_b   1.000
_cell.length_c   1.000
_cell.angle_alpha   90.00
_cell.angle_beta   90.00
_cell.angle_gamma   90.00
#
_symmetry.space_group_name_H-M   'P 1'
#
loop_
_entity.id
_entity.type
_entity.pdbx_description
1 polymer ?
#
loop_
_entity_poly.entity_id
_entity_poly.type
_entity_poly.pdbx_seq_one_letter_code
_entity_poly.pdbx_strand_id
1 'polypeptide(L)'
;MSPLLEEQGYDYFFRPSFGDDTPPFYAWFIKRDTNGHRTHHIHMVEKDFEHWDRLFFRDYLIEFPEIAREYDDLKKKFSSVHQNDRIAYTEAKGKFIKKITEKAKQYYQNK
;
A
#
# COMPACT_ATOMS: atom_id res chain seq x y z
N MET A 1 8.95 19.16 -8.45
CA MET A 1 8.76 18.03 -9.38
C MET A 1 10.10 17.33 -9.56
N SER A 2 10.11 16.03 -9.86
CA SER A 2 11.33 15.25 -10.08
C SER A 2 11.46 14.98 -11.59
N PRO A 3 12.15 15.86 -12.36
CA PRO A 3 12.17 15.78 -13.82
C PRO A 3 12.68 14.42 -14.31
N LEU A 4 13.62 13.83 -13.57
CA LEU A 4 14.19 12.52 -13.88
C LEU A 4 13.12 11.39 -13.93
N LEU A 5 12.18 11.34 -12.98
CA LEU A 5 11.18 10.27 -12.97
C LEU A 5 10.10 10.50 -14.03
N GLU A 6 9.74 11.76 -14.29
CA GLU A 6 8.81 12.13 -15.36
C GLU A 6 9.36 11.73 -16.74
N GLU A 7 10.65 11.98 -17.00
CA GLU A 7 11.36 11.52 -18.21
C GLU A 7 11.34 9.98 -18.35
N GLN A 8 11.28 9.25 -17.25
CA GLN A 8 11.18 7.79 -17.23
C GLN A 8 9.72 7.28 -17.33
N GLY A 9 8.76 8.18 -17.55
CA GLY A 9 7.34 7.88 -17.75
C GLY A 9 6.53 7.72 -16.46
N TYR A 10 6.95 8.35 -15.36
CA TYR A 10 6.18 8.38 -14.12
C TYR A 10 5.30 9.64 -14.02
N ASP A 11 4.04 9.44 -13.67
CA ASP A 11 3.16 10.50 -13.17
C ASP A 11 3.56 10.87 -11.73
N TYR A 12 3.60 12.16 -11.40
CA TYR A 12 3.84 12.65 -10.03
C TYR A 12 2.55 13.10 -9.34
N PHE A 13 2.36 12.67 -8.09
CA PHE A 13 1.27 13.11 -7.22
C PHE A 13 1.83 13.56 -5.87
N PHE A 14 1.38 14.71 -5.39
CA PHE A 14 1.56 15.13 -3.99
C PHE A 14 0.20 15.01 -3.30
N ARG A 15 0.05 14.09 -2.36
CA ARG A 15 -1.26 13.70 -1.82
C ARG A 15 -1.22 13.37 -0.33
N PRO A 16 -2.35 13.47 0.38
CA PRO A 16 -2.43 13.01 1.77
C PRO A 16 -2.30 11.49 1.86
N SER A 17 -1.83 11.00 3.01
CA SER A 17 -1.86 9.58 3.39
C SER A 17 -3.27 8.98 3.35
N PHE A 18 -4.25 9.71 3.89
CA PHE A 18 -5.65 9.28 4.00
C PHE A 18 -6.59 10.45 3.70
N GLY A 19 -7.73 10.15 3.06
CA GLY A 19 -8.91 11.03 3.05
C GLY A 19 -8.70 12.44 2.46
N ASP A 20 -9.36 13.40 3.12
CA ASP A 20 -9.82 14.71 2.63
C ASP A 20 -8.74 15.80 2.60
N ASP A 21 -7.63 15.55 1.90
CA ASP A 21 -6.58 16.56 1.66
C ASP A 21 -5.93 17.12 2.93
N THR A 22 -5.85 16.30 3.99
CA THR A 22 -5.22 16.69 5.26
C THR A 22 -3.79 16.13 5.38
N PRO A 23 -2.84 16.91 5.94
CA PRO A 23 -1.51 16.41 6.21
C PRO A 23 -1.52 15.13 7.09
N PRO A 24 -0.49 14.28 6.97
CA PRO A 24 0.73 14.52 6.23
C PRO A 24 0.63 14.15 4.73
N PHE A 25 1.28 14.95 3.88
CA PHE A 25 1.36 14.72 2.44
C PHE A 25 2.65 13.96 2.08
N TYR A 26 2.59 13.17 1.01
CA TYR A 26 3.76 12.47 0.48
C TYR A 26 3.80 12.48 -1.05
N ALA A 27 5.00 12.25 -1.57
CA ALA A 27 5.24 12.11 -3.00
C ALA A 27 4.95 10.67 -3.44
N TRP A 28 4.05 10.53 -4.42
CA TRP A 28 3.67 9.26 -5.01
C TRP A 28 3.91 9.30 -6.51
N PHE A 29 4.67 8.33 -7.03
CA PHE A 29 4.93 8.23 -8.46
C PHE A 29 4.30 6.97 -9.02
N ILE A 30 3.69 7.07 -10.20
CA ILE A 30 3.03 5.95 -10.88
C ILE A 30 3.54 5.83 -12.31
N LYS A 31 4.10 4.66 -12.67
CA LYS A 31 4.40 4.32 -14.06
C LYS A 31 3.26 3.54 -14.69
N ARG A 32 3.01 3.79 -15.98
CA ARG A 32 1.99 3.10 -16.76
C ARG A 32 2.60 2.38 -17.95
N ASP A 33 1.98 1.27 -18.35
CA ASP A 33 2.28 0.61 -19.62
C ASP A 33 1.63 1.36 -20.80
N THR A 34 1.86 0.86 -22.02
CA THR A 34 1.29 1.43 -23.25
C THR A 34 -0.23 1.40 -23.31
N ASN A 35 -0.88 0.57 -22.49
CA ASN A 35 -2.34 0.47 -22.38
C ASN A 35 -2.89 1.35 -21.25
N GLY A 36 -2.04 2.12 -20.56
CA GLY A 36 -2.42 2.99 -19.45
C GLY A 36 -2.56 2.28 -18.09
N HIS A 37 -2.27 0.98 -18.02
CA HIS A 37 -2.33 0.23 -16.77
C HIS A 37 -1.18 0.60 -15.85
N ARG A 38 -1.46 0.77 -14.57
CA ARG A 38 -0.45 1.08 -13.55
C ARG A 38 0.42 -0.16 -13.30
N THR A 39 1.72 0.00 -13.42
CA THR A 39 2.69 -1.11 -13.27
C THR A 39 3.62 -0.93 -12.08
N HIS A 40 4.04 0.30 -11.79
CA HIS A 40 4.96 0.60 -10.69
C HIS A 40 4.43 1.74 -9.84
N HIS A 41 4.47 1.56 -8.52
CA HIS A 41 4.07 2.56 -7.55
C HIS A 41 5.27 2.85 -6.64
N ILE A 42 5.76 4.09 -6.62
CA ILE A 42 6.84 4.53 -5.73
C ILE A 42 6.25 5.46 -4.69
N HIS A 43 6.34 5.07 -3.42
CA HIS A 43 6.00 5.91 -2.28
C HIS A 43 7.29 6.51 -1.72
N MET A 44 7.46 7.82 -1.85
CA MET A 44 8.61 8.54 -1.34
C MET A 44 8.18 9.38 -0.14
N VAL A 45 8.74 9.07 1.01
CA VAL A 45 8.32 9.57 2.33
C VAL A 45 9.53 9.79 3.23
N GLU A 46 9.41 10.71 4.18
CA GLU A 46 10.41 10.91 5.23
C GLU A 46 10.49 9.71 6.18
N LYS A 47 11.60 9.58 6.91
CA LYS A 47 11.86 8.48 7.86
C LYS A 47 10.73 8.23 8.86
N ASP A 48 10.18 9.30 9.43
CA ASP A 48 9.21 9.19 10.54
C ASP A 48 7.76 9.10 10.02
N PHE A 49 7.59 8.90 8.71
CA PHE A 49 6.29 8.80 8.08
C PHE A 49 5.69 7.40 8.28
N GLU A 50 4.38 7.34 8.56
CA GLU A 50 3.68 6.07 8.83
C GLU A 50 3.76 5.02 7.71
N HIS A 51 4.11 5.42 6.48
CA HIS A 51 4.28 4.50 5.36
C HIS A 51 5.41 3.49 5.60
N TRP A 52 6.35 3.80 6.51
CA TRP A 52 7.36 2.85 6.97
C TRP A 52 6.75 1.63 7.68
N ASP A 53 5.54 1.73 8.23
CA ASP A 53 4.82 0.60 8.82
C ASP A 53 4.53 -0.52 7.82
N ARG A 54 4.54 -0.21 6.51
CA ARG A 54 4.39 -1.20 5.45
C ARG A 54 5.54 -2.21 5.44
N LEU A 55 6.71 -1.85 5.96
CA LEU A 55 7.83 -2.80 6.11
C LEU A 55 7.50 -3.87 7.15
N PHE A 56 6.93 -3.49 8.30
CA PHE A 56 6.49 -4.48 9.30
C PHE A 56 5.47 -5.45 8.71
N PHE A 57 4.50 -4.94 7.92
CA PHE A 57 3.54 -5.81 7.24
C PHE A 57 4.23 -6.77 6.27
N ARG A 58 5.12 -6.27 5.40
CA ARG A 58 5.85 -7.09 4.44
C ARG A 58 6.66 -8.19 5.13
N ASP A 59 7.46 -7.81 6.11
CA ASP A 59 8.40 -8.72 6.77
C ASP A 59 7.65 -9.79 7.56
N TYR A 60 6.53 -9.42 8.19
CA TYR A 60 5.65 -10.37 8.87
C TYR A 60 4.99 -11.36 7.91
N LEU A 61 4.56 -10.94 6.72
CA LEU A 61 4.04 -11.87 5.71
C LEU A 61 5.11 -12.82 5.16
N ILE A 62 6.37 -12.37 5.07
CA ILE A 62 7.50 -13.22 4.66
C ILE A 62 7.80 -14.27 5.73
N GLU A 63 7.75 -13.88 7.01
CA GLU A 63 8.06 -14.75 8.15
C GLU A 63 6.92 -15.73 8.49
N PHE A 64 5.66 -15.37 8.21
CA PHE A 64 4.47 -16.18 8.52
C PHE A 64 3.64 -16.49 7.26
N PRO A 65 4.02 -17.51 6.46
CA PRO A 65 3.39 -17.86 5.18
C PRO A 65 1.88 -18.17 5.29
N GLU A 66 1.41 -18.64 6.43
CA GLU A 66 0.00 -18.89 6.70
C GLU A 66 -0.83 -17.58 6.71
N ILE A 67 -0.25 -16.50 7.24
CA ILE A 67 -0.88 -15.17 7.23
C ILE A 67 -0.86 -14.58 5.82
N ALA A 68 0.22 -14.82 5.05
CA ALA A 68 0.27 -14.45 3.65
C ALA A 68 -0.80 -15.17 2.81
N ARG A 69 -1.08 -16.45 3.12
CA ARG A 69 -2.15 -17.21 2.48
C ARG A 69 -3.54 -16.66 2.82
N GLU A 70 -3.79 -16.34 4.09
CA GLU A 70 -5.05 -15.68 4.50
C GLU A 70 -5.26 -14.36 3.75
N TYR A 71 -4.20 -13.56 3.61
CA TYR A 71 -4.26 -12.33 2.83
C TYR A 71 -4.55 -12.57 1.35
N ASP A 72 -3.97 -13.63 0.77
CA ASP A 72 -4.21 -14.00 -0.63
C ASP A 72 -5.66 -14.43 -0.89
N ASP A 73 -6.22 -15.27 -0.03
CA ASP A 73 -7.60 -15.72 -0.13
C ASP A 73 -8.57 -14.54 0.04
N LEU A 74 -8.25 -13.62 0.95
CA LEU A 74 -9.00 -12.37 1.14
C LEU A 74 -8.96 -11.48 -0.11
N LYS A 75 -7.80 -11.33 -0.77
CA LYS A 75 -7.69 -10.60 -2.05
C LYS A 75 -8.54 -11.25 -3.14
N LYS A 76 -8.52 -12.57 -3.27
CA LYS A 76 -9.30 -13.32 -4.28
C LYS A 76 -10.80 -13.14 -4.05
N LYS A 77 -11.25 -13.35 -2.81
CA LYS A 77 -12.65 -13.17 -2.41
C LYS A 77 -13.14 -11.76 -2.71
N PHE A 78 -12.37 -10.72 -2.40
CA PHE A 78 -12.78 -9.36 -2.68
C PHE A 78 -12.72 -9.01 -4.17
N SER A 79 -11.79 -9.60 -4.93
CA SER A 79 -11.75 -9.41 -6.37
C SER A 79 -12.98 -9.98 -7.07
N SER A 80 -13.58 -11.06 -6.54
CA SER A 80 -14.80 -11.65 -7.10
C SER A 80 -16.06 -10.93 -6.62
N VAL A 81 -16.11 -10.48 -5.37
CA VAL A 81 -17.31 -9.87 -4.76
C VAL A 81 -17.48 -8.40 -5.13
N HIS A 82 -16.39 -7.67 -5.33
CA HIS A 82 -16.42 -6.20 -5.48
C HIS A 82 -15.99 -5.71 -6.86
N GLN A 83 -16.27 -6.45 -7.94
CA GLN A 83 -15.90 -6.03 -9.30
C GLN A 83 -16.36 -4.60 -9.65
N ASN A 84 -17.49 -4.14 -9.07
CA ASN A 84 -18.04 -2.80 -9.28
C ASN A 84 -17.99 -1.90 -8.03
N ASP A 85 -17.41 -2.36 -6.90
CA ASP A 85 -17.34 -1.59 -5.65
C ASP A 85 -15.91 -1.47 -5.13
N ARG A 86 -15.19 -0.53 -5.74
CA ARG A 86 -13.80 -0.25 -5.40
C ARG A 86 -13.60 0.27 -3.98
N ILE A 87 -14.65 0.85 -3.36
CA ILE A 87 -14.58 1.41 -2.01
C ILE A 87 -14.60 0.27 -0.99
N ALA A 88 -15.60 -0.62 -1.05
CA ALA A 88 -15.69 -1.76 -0.14
C ALA A 88 -14.46 -2.69 -0.25
N TYR A 89 -13.92 -2.86 -1.47
CA TYR A 89 -12.66 -3.58 -1.68
C TYR A 89 -11.47 -2.95 -0.92
N THR A 90 -11.37 -1.63 -0.95
CA THR A 90 -10.27 -0.88 -0.32
C THR A 90 -10.39 -0.91 1.20
N GLU A 91 -11.61 -0.70 1.74
CA GLU A 91 -11.86 -0.73 3.18
C GLU A 91 -11.60 -2.10 3.80
N ALA A 92 -12.10 -3.16 3.16
CA ALA A 92 -11.99 -4.50 3.71
C ALA A 92 -10.52 -4.98 3.74
N LYS A 93 -9.74 -4.61 2.73
CA LYS A 93 -8.27 -4.80 2.75
C LYS A 93 -7.58 -3.95 3.82
N GLY A 94 -8.00 -2.70 3.96
CA GLY A 94 -7.44 -1.77 4.95
C GLY A 94 -7.53 -2.32 6.38
N LYS A 95 -8.68 -2.91 6.74
CA LYS A 95 -8.88 -3.55 8.06
C LYS A 95 -7.91 -4.70 8.32
N PHE A 96 -7.73 -5.58 7.34
CA PHE A 96 -6.79 -6.70 7.45
C PHE A 96 -5.34 -6.21 7.59
N ILE A 97 -4.92 -5.30 6.71
CA ILE A 97 -3.56 -4.75 6.71
C ILE A 97 -3.27 -4.12 8.07
N LYS A 98 -4.15 -3.24 8.56
CA LYS A 98 -3.98 -2.58 9.87
C LYS A 98 -3.83 -3.59 11.01
N LYS A 99 -4.70 -4.61 11.06
CA LYS A 99 -4.64 -5.66 12.09
C LYS A 99 -3.29 -6.39 12.09
N ILE A 100 -2.82 -6.81 10.91
CA ILE A 100 -1.56 -7.55 10.79
C ILE A 100 -0.35 -6.65 11.05
N THR A 101 -0.37 -5.40 10.60
CA THR A 101 0.69 -4.41 10.89
C THR A 101 0.87 -4.21 12.39
N GLU A 102 -0.23 -4.03 13.15
CA GLU A 102 -0.14 -3.88 14.61
C GLU A 102 0.39 -5.15 15.30
N LYS A 103 -0.05 -6.33 14.84
CA LYS A 103 0.49 -7.60 15.32
C LYS A 103 1.99 -7.73 15.02
N ALA A 104 2.43 -7.31 13.83
CA ALA A 104 3.82 -7.32 13.42
C ALA A 104 4.68 -6.39 14.28
N LYS A 105 4.24 -5.15 14.52
CA LYS A 105 4.93 -4.22 15.41
C LYS A 105 5.13 -4.82 16.81
N GLN A 106 4.08 -5.39 17.39
CA GLN A 106 4.16 -6.05 18.69
C GLN A 106 5.12 -7.24 18.68
N TYR A 107 5.10 -8.05 17.62
CA TYR A 107 6.00 -9.19 17.47
C TYR A 107 7.47 -8.75 17.42
N TYR A 108 7.81 -7.76 16.59
CA TYR A 108 9.19 -7.27 16.44
C TYR A 108 9.68 -6.42 17.61
N GLN A 109 8.79 -5.80 18.39
CA GLN A 109 9.16 -5.13 19.64
C GLN A 109 9.59 -6.11 20.74
N ASN A 110 9.06 -7.33 20.72
CA ASN A 110 9.31 -8.35 21.74
C ASN A 110 10.35 -9.41 21.29
N LYS A 111 10.95 -9.24 20.12
CA LYS A 111 11.95 -10.13 19.52
C LYS A 111 13.35 -9.60 19.77
#